data_AF-A0A2S9GDX6-F1
#
_entry.id   AF-A0A2S9GDX6-F1
#
_cell.length_a   1.000
_cell.length_b   1.000
_cell.length_c   1.000
_cell.angle_alpha   90.00
_cell.angle_beta   90.00
_cell.angle_gamma   90.00
#
_symmetry.space_group_name_H-M   'P 1'
#
loop_
_entity.id
_entity.type
_entity.pdbx_description
1 polymer ?
#
loop_
_entity_poly.entity_id
_entity_poly.type
_entity_poly.pdbx_seq_one_letter_code
_entity_poly.pdbx_strand_id
1 'polypeptide(L)'
;MDVSDDTQYVETLTTLSEGSVRRNFNPYTDIDWDSPEFAVTPTDERWILPGTDPFGRHPWYQAQSTQRQIEIGMWRQANVAKVGL
;
A
#
# COMPACT_ATOMS: atom_id res chain seq x y z
N MET A 1 -44.61 -6.25 -6.59
CA MET A 1 -43.55 -6.31 -7.60
C MET A 1 -42.30 -6.66 -6.84
N ASP A 2 -41.87 -7.90 -6.97
CA ASP A 2 -40.62 -8.38 -6.38
C ASP A 2 -39.45 -7.87 -7.24
N VAL A 3 -38.27 -7.71 -6.65
CA VAL A 3 -37.05 -7.29 -7.36
C VAL A 3 -36.69 -8.31 -8.45
N SER A 4 -37.10 -9.57 -8.26
CA SER A 4 -36.96 -10.65 -9.23
C SER A 4 -37.82 -10.47 -10.49
N ASP A 5 -38.85 -9.62 -10.46
CA ASP A 5 -39.73 -9.33 -11.61
C ASP A 5 -39.06 -8.38 -12.63
N ASP A 6 -37.97 -7.70 -12.26
CA ASP A 6 -37.19 -6.83 -13.17
C ASP A 6 -36.00 -7.60 -13.77
N THR A 7 -36.24 -8.22 -14.93
CA THR A 7 -35.27 -9.09 -15.62
C THR A 7 -33.97 -8.35 -15.97
N GLN A 8 -34.05 -7.08 -16.39
CA GLN A 8 -32.87 -6.31 -16.79
C GLN A 8 -31.99 -5.98 -15.59
N TYR A 9 -32.60 -5.65 -14.45
CA TYR A 9 -31.88 -5.44 -13.20
C TYR A 9 -31.18 -6.71 -12.73
N VAL A 10 -31.88 -7.86 -12.74
CA VAL A 10 -31.34 -9.15 -12.30
C VAL A 10 -30.18 -9.62 -13.18
N GLU A 11 -30.25 -9.45 -14.50
CA GLU A 11 -29.16 -9.78 -15.43
C GLU A 11 -27.91 -8.92 -15.19
N THR A 12 -28.12 -7.61 -14.97
CA THR A 12 -27.03 -6.68 -14.66
C THR A 12 -26.36 -7.04 -13.33
N LEU A 13 -27.16 -7.30 -12.30
CA LEU A 13 -26.67 -7.69 -10.98
C LEU A 13 -25.87 -9.01 -11.05
N THR A 14 -26.39 -10.01 -11.77
CA THR A 14 -25.70 -11.29 -11.98
C THR A 14 -24.35 -11.08 -12.67
N THR A 15 -24.32 -10.29 -13.74
CA THR A 15 -23.10 -9.99 -14.51
C THR A 15 -22.04 -9.30 -13.64
N LEU A 16 -22.44 -8.31 -12.85
CA LEU A 16 -21.53 -7.58 -11.96
C LEU A 16 -21.04 -8.46 -10.81
N SER A 17 -21.92 -9.27 -10.22
CA SER A 17 -21.58 -10.18 -9.13
C SER A 17 -20.58 -11.24 -9.58
N GLU A 18 -20.83 -11.91 -10.70
CA GLU A 18 -19.89 -12.87 -11.29
C GLU A 18 -18.58 -12.19 -11.73
N GLY A 19 -18.66 -10.99 -12.31
CA GLY A 19 -17.51 -10.19 -12.71
C GLY A 19 -16.61 -9.84 -11.53
N SER A 20 -17.20 -9.50 -10.39
CA SER A 20 -16.47 -9.17 -9.15
C SER A 20 -15.75 -10.35 -8.53
N VAL A 21 -16.12 -11.60 -8.86
CA VAL A 21 -15.43 -12.81 -8.40
C VAL A 21 -14.39 -13.29 -9.42
N ARG A 22 -14.71 -13.22 -10.71
CA ARG A 22 -13.83 -13.76 -11.77
C ARG A 22 -12.79 -12.77 -12.29
N ARG A 23 -13.03 -11.46 -12.12
CA ARG A 23 -12.12 -10.37 -12.49
C ARG A 23 -11.89 -9.47 -11.28
N ASN A 24 -11.40 -10.07 -10.20
CA ASN A 24 -10.93 -9.36 -9.03
C ASN A 24 -9.42 -9.24 -9.00
N PHE A 25 -8.96 -8.30 -8.19
CA PHE A 25 -7.61 -8.31 -7.65
C PHE A 25 -7.72 -8.77 -6.20
N ASN A 26 -7.02 -9.84 -5.86
CA ASN A 26 -6.87 -10.32 -4.50
C ASN A 26 -5.42 -10.07 -4.05
N PRO A 27 -5.17 -9.05 -3.20
CA PRO A 27 -3.82 -8.73 -2.76
C PRO A 27 -3.06 -9.91 -2.15
N TYR A 28 -3.76 -10.88 -1.53
CA TYR A 28 -3.11 -12.02 -0.88
C TYR A 28 -2.63 -13.10 -1.85
N THR A 29 -3.13 -13.13 -3.08
CA THR A 29 -2.76 -14.14 -4.09
C THR A 29 -2.08 -13.54 -5.31
N ASP A 30 -2.40 -12.29 -5.63
CA ASP A 30 -2.01 -11.66 -6.90
C ASP A 30 -0.76 -10.79 -6.76
N ILE A 31 -0.30 -10.55 -5.52
CA ILE A 31 0.98 -9.93 -5.21
C ILE A 31 1.93 -11.04 -4.76
N ASP A 32 3.07 -11.14 -5.44
CA ASP A 32 4.17 -11.99 -5.01
C ASP A 32 4.88 -11.35 -3.81
N TRP A 33 4.28 -11.45 -2.62
CA TRP A 33 4.78 -10.83 -1.39
C TRP A 33 6.18 -11.32 -0.99
N ASP A 34 6.57 -12.52 -1.43
CA ASP A 34 7.87 -13.12 -1.17
C ASP A 34 8.94 -12.71 -2.21
N SER A 35 8.56 -11.91 -3.22
CA SER A 35 9.51 -11.38 -4.21
C SER A 35 10.66 -10.64 -3.53
N PRO A 36 11.93 -10.89 -3.95
CA PRO A 36 13.09 -10.18 -3.43
C PRO A 36 12.99 -8.64 -3.54
N GLU A 37 12.18 -8.11 -4.47
CA GLU A 37 11.97 -6.68 -4.63
C GLU A 37 11.24 -6.04 -3.43
N PHE A 38 10.46 -6.83 -2.69
CA PHE A 38 9.73 -6.41 -1.50
C PHE A 38 10.47 -6.74 -0.20
N ALA A 39 11.69 -7.29 -0.28
CA ALA A 39 12.49 -7.60 0.90
C ALA A 39 12.76 -6.32 1.73
N VAL A 40 12.36 -6.35 3.00
CA VAL A 40 12.62 -5.26 3.95
C VAL A 40 14.03 -5.43 4.51
N THR A 41 14.96 -4.58 4.07
CA THR A 41 16.36 -4.61 4.55
C THR A 41 16.73 -3.34 5.32
N PRO A 42 17.58 -3.44 6.36
CA PRO A 42 17.97 -2.31 7.21
C PRO A 42 19.01 -1.38 6.58
N THR A 43 19.44 -1.69 5.34
CA THR A 43 20.43 -0.90 4.58
C THR A 43 19.83 -0.30 3.31
N ASP A 44 18.51 -0.38 3.14
CA ASP A 44 17.84 0.12 1.96
C ASP A 44 17.73 1.65 1.97
N GLU A 45 18.40 2.30 1.02
CA GLU A 45 18.37 3.76 0.88
C GLU A 45 16.98 4.30 0.54
N ARG A 46 16.04 3.46 0.07
CA ARG A 46 14.63 3.85 -0.15
C ARG A 46 13.93 4.30 1.14
N TRP A 47 14.47 3.97 2.32
CA TRP A 47 13.95 4.47 3.59
C TRP A 47 14.30 5.93 3.88
N ILE A 48 15.27 6.53 3.18
CA ILE A 48 15.63 7.94 3.39
C ILE A 48 14.44 8.82 3.04
N LEU A 49 14.06 9.68 3.99
CA LEU A 49 12.87 10.52 3.87
C LEU A 49 13.07 11.56 2.76
N PRO A 50 12.10 11.70 1.84
CA PRO A 50 12.20 12.70 0.79
C PRO A 50 12.07 14.11 1.36
N GLY A 51 12.55 15.12 0.63
CA GLY A 51 12.39 16.53 1.01
C GLY A 51 10.93 17.03 1.04
N THR A 52 9.98 16.23 0.55
CA THR A 52 8.55 16.50 0.71
C THR A 52 8.04 16.14 2.12
N ASP A 53 8.72 15.24 2.84
CA ASP A 53 8.39 14.92 4.23
C ASP A 53 8.83 16.09 5.14
N PRO A 54 7.97 16.57 6.07
CA PRO A 54 8.30 17.67 6.97
C PRO A 54 9.57 17.44 7.80
N PHE A 55 9.87 16.19 8.15
CA PHE A 55 11.08 15.80 8.87
C PHE A 55 12.25 15.60 7.90
N GLY A 56 12.01 14.99 6.73
CA GLY A 56 13.02 14.76 5.69
C GLY A 56 13.70 16.04 5.18
N ARG A 57 12.97 17.17 5.14
CA ARG A 57 13.56 18.47 4.75
C ARG A 57 14.32 19.20 5.85
N HIS A 58 14.25 18.74 7.10
CA HIS A 58 14.80 19.48 8.22
C HIS A 58 16.34 19.35 8.25
N PRO A 59 17.11 20.45 8.41
CA PRO A 59 18.57 20.40 8.37
C PRO A 59 19.21 19.42 9.36
N TRP A 60 18.62 19.26 10.55
CA TRP A 60 19.07 18.27 11.53
C TRP A 60 18.99 16.83 11.02
N TYR A 61 17.94 16.48 10.26
CA TYR A 61 17.79 15.14 9.68
C TYR A 61 18.83 14.91 8.58
N GLN A 62 18.98 15.91 7.70
CA GLN A 62 19.94 15.87 6.59
C GLN A 62 21.41 15.78 7.07
N ALA A 63 21.70 16.31 8.26
CA ALA A 63 23.02 16.22 8.88
C ALA A 63 23.32 14.85 9.54
N GLN A 64 22.34 13.96 9.65
CA GLN A 64 22.57 12.60 10.17
C GLN A 64 23.35 11.75 9.17
N SER A 65 24.03 10.71 9.65
CA SER A 65 24.63 9.70 8.75
C SER A 65 23.55 8.99 7.94
N THR A 66 23.90 8.48 6.75
CA THR A 66 22.99 7.71 5.89
C THR A 66 22.32 6.57 6.65
N GLN A 67 23.09 5.80 7.43
CA GLN A 67 22.55 4.71 8.26
C GLN A 67 21.47 5.19 9.23
N ARG A 68 21.70 6.34 9.89
CA ARG A 68 20.73 6.90 10.82
C ARG A 68 19.48 7.42 10.10
N GLN A 69 19.66 8.00 8.91
CA GLN A 69 18.54 8.45 8.08
C GLN A 69 17.63 7.28 7.65
N ILE A 70 18.23 6.14 7.29
CA ILE A 70 17.53 4.88 6.97
C ILE A 70 16.77 4.35 8.19
N GLU A 71 17.42 4.24 9.35
CA GLU A 71 16.79 3.79 10.60
C GLU A 71 15.56 4.63 10.96
N ILE A 72 15.71 5.96 10.93
CA ILE A 72 14.62 6.90 11.20
C ILE A 72 13.48 6.69 10.18
N GLY A 73 13.82 6.54 8.91
CA GLY A 73 12.88 6.32 7.82
C GLY A 73 12.01 5.09 8.01
N MET A 74 12.63 3.95 8.36
CA MET A 74 11.91 2.71 8.67
C MET A 74 10.88 2.92 9.79
N TRP A 75 11.28 3.56 10.89
CA TRP A 75 10.37 3.86 12.00
C TRP A 75 9.28 4.85 11.62
N ARG A 76 9.59 5.86 10.79
CA ARG A 76 8.61 6.83 10.30
C ARG A 76 7.51 6.12 9.50
N GLN A 77 7.88 5.27 8.54
CA GLN A 77 6.90 4.56 7.71
C GLN A 77 6.12 3.50 8.46
N ALA A 78 6.76 2.75 9.36
CA ALA A 78 6.07 1.81 10.23
C ALA A 78 5.01 2.52 11.11
N ASN A 79 5.34 3.70 11.65
CA ASN A 79 4.37 4.48 12.42
C ASN A 79 3.21 5.00 11.57
N VAL A 80 3.48 5.53 10.37
CA VAL A 80 2.43 5.98 9.43
C VAL A 80 1.47 4.82 9.10
N ALA A 81 2.01 3.65 8.73
CA ALA A 81 1.20 2.48 8.44
C ALA A 81 0.39 1.99 9.66
N LYS A 82 0.98 2.08 10.87
CA LYS A 82 0.34 1.63 12.11
C LYS A 82 -0.85 2.50 12.53
N VAL A 83 -0.74 3.82 12.42
CA VAL A 83 -1.76 4.76 12.92
C VAL A 83 -2.85 5.07 11.89
N GLY A 84 -2.67 4.62 10.65
CA GLY A 84 -3.54 4.92 9.52
C GLY A 84 -3.16 6.26 8.89
N LEU A 85 -3.09 6.27 7.55
CA LEU A 85 -3.05 7.50 6.73
C LEU A 85 -4.31 8.34 6.96
#